data_AF-A0A2W4YRG6-F1
#
_entry.id   AF-A0A2W4YRG6-F1
#
_cell.length_a   1.000
_cell.length_b   1.000
_cell.length_c   1.000
_cell.angle_alpha   90.00
_cell.angle_beta   90.00
_cell.angle_gamma   90.00
#
_symmetry.space_group_name_H-M   'P 1'
#
loop_
_entity.id
_entity.type
_entity.pdbx_description
1 polymer ?
#
loop_
_entity_poly.entity_id
_entity_poly.type
_entity_poly.pdbx_seq_one_letter_code
_entity_poly.pdbx_strand_id
1 'polypeptide(L)'
;MAQNLLSQQWLAERREQALVCLALDVKTLLGWFSQDVLSLAGPPLAVRQELFDFIVSELQQREDEQYPTIRKLRKALLNQRDQLLAFAGVVDQKLAEIAEDFELPLAAPRSRLSYLITLA
;
A
#
# COMPACT_ATOMS: atom_id res chain seq x y z
N MET A 1 16.67 2.82 44.68
CA MET A 1 17.33 2.49 43.39
C MET A 1 16.64 1.35 42.64
N ALA A 2 16.44 0.16 43.23
CA ALA A 2 15.81 -0.98 42.53
C ALA A 2 14.41 -0.71 41.96
N GLN A 3 13.55 0.02 42.68
CA GLN A 3 12.20 0.37 42.21
C GLN A 3 12.21 1.27 40.96
N ASN A 4 13.21 2.14 40.84
CA ASN A 4 13.36 3.05 39.68
C ASN A 4 13.82 2.27 38.44
N LEU A 5 14.73 1.31 38.61
CA LEU A 5 15.18 0.40 37.54
C LEU A 5 14.03 -0.45 36.98
N LEU A 6 13.21 -1.03 37.85
CA LEU A 6 12.04 -1.81 37.42
C LEU A 6 11.03 -0.94 36.65
N SER A 7 10.79 0.29 37.09
CA SER A 7 9.90 1.22 36.35
C SER A 7 10.47 1.64 35.00
N GLN A 8 11.79 1.83 34.89
CA GLN A 8 12.45 2.16 33.63
C GLN A 8 12.42 0.99 32.65
N GLN A 9 12.66 -0.22 33.15
CA GLN A 9 12.59 -1.44 32.34
C GLN A 9 11.18 -1.63 31.76
N TRP A 10 10.15 -1.51 32.59
CA TRP A 10 8.76 -1.64 32.13
C TRP A 10 8.40 -0.60 31.06
N LEU A 11 8.86 0.66 31.21
CA LEU A 11 8.65 1.70 30.20
C LEU A 11 9.38 1.38 28.89
N ALA A 12 10.59 0.83 28.97
CA ALA A 12 11.36 0.42 27.80
C ALA A 12 10.67 -0.73 27.05
N GLU A 13 10.23 -1.77 27.76
CA GLU A 13 9.49 -2.90 27.18
C GLU A 13 8.22 -2.45 26.47
N ARG A 14 7.48 -1.50 27.04
CA ARG A 14 6.28 -0.95 26.37
C ARG A 14 6.59 -0.15 25.11
N ARG A 15 7.68 0.62 25.11
CA ARG A 15 8.12 1.37 23.92
C ARG A 15 8.55 0.41 22.81
N GLU A 16 9.28 -0.64 23.18
CA GLU A 16 9.66 -1.68 22.23
C GLU A 16 8.44 -2.37 21.62
N GLN A 17 7.47 -2.78 22.44
CA GLN A 17 6.23 -3.39 21.93
C GLN A 17 5.47 -2.45 20.99
N ALA A 18 5.35 -1.16 21.36
CA ALA A 18 4.69 -0.17 20.50
C ALA A 18 5.42 -0.02 19.14
N LEU A 19 6.75 -0.01 19.16
CA LEU A 19 7.57 0.03 17.95
C LEU A 19 7.39 -1.21 17.06
N VAL A 20 7.36 -2.40 17.66
CA VAL A 20 7.13 -3.65 16.93
C VAL A 20 5.75 -3.65 16.29
N CYS A 21 4.71 -3.25 17.01
CA CYS A 21 3.36 -3.11 16.46
C CYS A 21 3.32 -2.11 15.31
N LEU A 22 3.94 -0.94 15.46
CA LEU A 22 4.02 0.07 14.41
C LEU A 22 4.71 -0.46 13.15
N ALA A 23 5.81 -1.20 13.31
CA ALA A 23 6.52 -1.80 12.19
C ALA A 23 5.67 -2.86 11.47
N LEU A 24 4.91 -3.67 12.20
CA LEU A 24 3.98 -4.66 11.63
C LEU A 24 2.83 -4.01 10.87
N ASP A 25 2.27 -2.93 11.42
CA ASP A 25 1.22 -2.15 10.78
C ASP A 25 1.70 -1.56 9.45
N VAL A 26 2.85 -0.86 9.46
CA VAL A 26 3.43 -0.27 8.26
C VAL A 26 3.76 -1.36 7.23
N LYS A 27 4.30 -2.50 7.67
CA LYS A 27 4.57 -3.64 6.79
C LYS A 27 3.29 -4.15 6.13
N THR A 28 2.20 -4.25 6.88
CA THR A 28 0.89 -4.68 6.38
C THR A 28 0.36 -3.71 5.33
N LEU A 29 0.38 -2.40 5.63
CA LEU A 29 -0.04 -1.35 4.69
C LEU A 29 0.78 -1.37 3.40
N LEU A 30 2.10 -1.55 3.49
CA LEU A 30 2.95 -1.65 2.31
C LEU A 30 2.73 -2.95 1.51
N GLY A 31 2.36 -4.04 2.19
CA GLY A 31 1.93 -5.28 1.55
C GLY A 31 0.70 -5.07 0.68
N TRP A 32 -0.35 -4.46 1.24
CA TRP A 32 -1.58 -4.10 0.50
C TRP A 32 -1.29 -3.10 -0.61
N PHE A 33 -0.44 -2.09 -0.35
CA PHE A 33 -0.04 -1.14 -1.38
C PHE A 33 0.61 -1.84 -2.59
N SER A 34 1.50 -2.81 -2.34
CA SER A 34 2.14 -3.57 -3.41
C SER A 34 1.15 -4.46 -4.16
N GLN A 35 0.23 -5.13 -3.46
CA GLN A 35 -0.64 -6.16 -4.03
C GLN A 35 -1.90 -5.58 -4.67
N ASP A 36 -2.48 -4.54 -4.09
CA ASP A 36 -3.79 -4.01 -4.49
C ASP A 36 -3.67 -2.71 -5.29
N VAL A 37 -2.66 -1.88 -5.01
CA VAL A 37 -2.48 -0.58 -5.69
C VAL A 37 -1.52 -0.71 -6.88
N LEU A 38 -0.35 -1.31 -6.66
CA LEU A 38 0.73 -1.38 -7.65
C LEU A 38 0.73 -2.65 -8.51
N SER A 39 -0.14 -3.63 -8.25
CA SER A 39 -0.19 -4.85 -9.04
C SER A 39 -0.50 -4.57 -10.52
N LEU A 40 0.22 -5.23 -11.43
CA LEU A 40 -0.01 -5.07 -12.87
C LEU A 40 -1.43 -5.51 -13.27
N ALA A 41 -1.91 -6.63 -12.71
CA ALA A 41 -3.28 -7.11 -12.86
C ALA A 41 -4.23 -6.63 -11.75
N GLY A 42 -3.90 -5.51 -11.09
CA GLY A 42 -4.72 -4.90 -10.04
C GLY A 42 -6.04 -4.31 -10.58
N PRO A 43 -6.91 -3.76 -9.73
CA PRO A 43 -8.23 -3.23 -10.11
C PRO A 43 -8.13 -2.00 -11.04
N PRO A 44 -9.23 -1.49 -11.62
CA PRO A 44 -9.22 -0.29 -12.46
C PRO A 44 -8.64 0.94 -11.75
N LEU A 45 -8.17 1.94 -12.51
CA LEU A 45 -7.52 3.15 -11.98
C LEU A 45 -8.31 3.82 -10.83
N ALA A 46 -9.63 3.96 -10.98
CA ALA A 46 -10.48 4.59 -9.96
C ALA A 46 -10.40 3.87 -8.60
N VAL A 47 -10.44 2.53 -8.60
CA VAL A 47 -10.34 1.74 -7.38
C VAL A 47 -8.92 1.83 -6.79
N ARG A 48 -7.88 1.83 -7.63
CA ARG A 48 -6.49 2.02 -7.14
C ARG A 48 -6.31 3.37 -6.48
N GLN A 49 -6.95 4.42 -6.99
CA GLN A 49 -6.93 5.76 -6.41
C GLN A 49 -7.56 5.78 -5.02
N GLU A 50 -8.71 5.11 -4.83
CA GLU A 50 -9.36 4.97 -3.52
C GLU A 50 -8.48 4.20 -2.53
N LEU A 51 -7.91 3.06 -2.96
CA LEU A 51 -6.99 2.26 -2.14
C LEU A 51 -5.72 3.03 -1.77
N PHE A 52 -5.18 3.81 -2.69
CA PHE A 52 -4.03 4.69 -2.43
C PHE A 52 -4.36 5.69 -1.33
N ASP A 53 -5.50 6.37 -1.43
CA ASP A 53 -5.94 7.38 -0.47
C ASP A 53 -6.23 6.75 0.91
N PHE A 54 -6.75 5.52 0.94
CA PHE A 54 -6.87 4.72 2.16
C PHE A 54 -5.50 4.47 2.81
N ILE A 55 -4.52 3.94 2.08
CA ILE A 55 -3.17 3.67 2.62
C ILE A 55 -2.51 4.95 3.15
N VAL A 56 -2.62 6.06 2.42
CA VAL A 56 -2.10 7.36 2.86
C VAL A 56 -2.75 7.82 4.16
N SER A 57 -4.07 7.64 4.29
CA SER A 57 -4.82 8.01 5.49
C SER A 57 -4.42 7.15 6.69
N GLU A 58 -4.24 5.84 6.50
CA GLU A 58 -3.78 4.92 7.54
C GLU A 58 -2.34 5.20 7.98
N LEU A 59 -1.45 5.57 7.04
CA LEU A 59 -0.10 6.02 7.37
C LEU A 59 -0.11 7.34 8.16
N GLN A 60 -1.05 8.25 7.85
CA GLN A 60 -1.17 9.52 8.57
C GLN A 60 -1.56 9.30 10.04
N GLN A 61 -2.47 8.38 10.31
CA GLN A 61 -2.90 8.05 11.69
C GLN A 61 -1.77 7.45 12.54
N ARG A 62 -0.74 6.90 11.90
CA ARG A 62 0.42 6.25 12.54
C ARG A 62 1.66 7.15 12.59
N GLU A 63 1.54 8.42 12.20
CA GLU A 63 2.60 9.40 12.39
C GLU A 63 2.83 9.66 13.89
N ASP A 64 4.11 9.66 14.28
CA ASP A 64 4.55 10.06 15.62
C ASP A 64 5.72 11.06 15.45
N GLU A 65 5.79 12.06 16.33
CA GLU A 65 6.91 13.01 16.39
C GLU A 65 8.25 12.30 16.64
N GLN A 66 8.21 11.18 17.37
CA GLN A 66 9.39 10.35 17.65
C GLN A 66 9.93 9.63 16.40
N TYR A 67 9.08 9.37 15.40
CA TYR A 67 9.42 8.58 14.21
C TYR A 67 9.03 9.32 12.92
N PRO A 68 9.79 10.36 12.51
CA PRO A 68 9.44 11.21 11.37
C PRO A 68 9.47 10.50 10.02
N THR A 69 9.98 9.26 9.95
CA THR A 69 10.11 8.48 8.72
C THR A 69 8.75 8.17 8.09
N ILE A 70 7.71 7.88 8.88
CA ILE A 70 6.36 7.59 8.38
C ILE A 70 5.78 8.82 7.67
N ARG A 71 5.95 10.00 8.27
CA ARG A 71 5.56 11.27 7.68
C ARG A 71 6.27 11.56 6.37
N LYS A 72 7.58 11.28 6.30
CA LYS A 72 8.37 11.43 5.06
C LYS A 72 7.86 10.49 3.97
N LEU A 73 7.63 9.22 4.31
CA LEU A 73 7.07 8.22 3.39
C LEU A 73 5.71 8.65 2.85
N ARG A 74 4.77 9.03 3.72
CA ARG A 74 3.43 9.48 3.31
C ARG A 74 3.49 10.68 2.36
N LYS A 75 4.31 11.68 2.68
CA LYS A 75 4.50 12.84 1.80
C LYS A 75 5.09 12.46 0.46
N ALA A 76 6.09 11.57 0.45
CA ALA A 76 6.68 11.08 -0.79
C ALA A 76 5.66 10.34 -1.67
N LEU A 77 4.83 9.48 -1.06
CA LEU A 77 3.74 8.79 -1.75
C LEU A 77 2.75 9.80 -2.36
N LEU A 78 2.22 10.72 -1.56
CA LEU A 78 1.29 11.75 -2.03
C LEU A 78 1.85 12.56 -3.20
N ASN A 79 3.11 13.01 -3.11
CA ASN A 79 3.75 13.80 -4.15
C ASN A 79 3.96 13.03 -5.46
N GLN A 80 3.99 11.69 -5.40
CA GLN A 80 4.24 10.82 -6.54
C GLN A 80 2.98 10.05 -6.97
N ARG A 81 1.81 10.30 -6.38
CA ARG A 81 0.58 9.52 -6.61
C ARG A 81 0.29 9.34 -8.10
N ASP A 82 0.24 10.43 -8.85
CA ASP A 82 -0.12 10.38 -10.26
C ASP A 82 0.94 9.63 -11.09
N GLN A 83 2.22 9.80 -10.74
CA GLN A 83 3.32 9.10 -11.40
C GLN A 83 3.29 7.60 -11.10
N LEU A 84 3.02 7.22 -9.85
CA LEU A 84 2.89 5.84 -9.41
C LEU A 84 1.67 5.14 -10.03
N LEU A 85 0.60 5.88 -10.33
CA LEU A 85 -0.63 5.33 -10.90
C LEU A 85 -0.75 5.49 -12.42
N ALA A 86 0.15 6.24 -13.07
CA ALA A 86 0.10 6.49 -14.51
C ALA A 86 0.06 5.21 -15.34
N PHE A 87 0.77 4.16 -14.91
CA PHE A 87 0.77 2.88 -15.61
C PHE A 87 -0.61 2.22 -15.64
N ALA A 88 -1.45 2.42 -14.62
CA ALA A 88 -2.75 1.79 -14.54
C ALA A 88 -3.68 2.29 -15.64
N GLY A 89 -3.60 3.58 -16.00
CA GLY A 89 -4.35 4.12 -17.15
C GLY A 89 -3.93 3.47 -18.47
N VAL A 90 -2.63 3.25 -18.67
CA VAL A 90 -2.11 2.56 -19.86
C VAL A 90 -2.56 1.10 -19.90
N VAL A 91 -2.53 0.41 -18.76
CA VAL A 91 -3.01 -0.97 -18.65
C VAL A 91 -4.51 -1.06 -18.93
N ASP A 92 -5.31 -0.18 -18.34
CA ASP A 92 -6.75 -0.13 -18.54
C ASP A 92 -7.10 0.09 -20.01
N GLN A 93 -6.41 1.02 -20.68
CA GLN A 93 -6.58 1.29 -22.11
C GLN A 93 -6.24 0.07 -22.97
N LYS A 94 -5.08 -0.55 -22.74
CA LYS A 94 -4.67 -1.74 -23.51
C LYS A 94 -5.60 -2.93 -23.31
N LEU A 95 -6.10 -3.13 -22.09
CA LEU A 95 -7.06 -4.19 -21.81
C LEU A 95 -8.41 -3.93 -22.48
N ALA A 96 -8.81 -2.66 -22.62
CA ALA A 96 -10.02 -2.29 -23.36
C ALA A 96 -9.87 -2.55 -24.86
N GLU A 97 -8.74 -2.18 -25.46
CA GLU A 97 -8.42 -2.48 -26.87
C GLU A 97 -8.45 -3.99 -27.13
N ILE A 98 -7.81 -4.79 -26.26
CA ILE A 98 -7.85 -6.26 -26.36
C ILE A 98 -9.28 -6.79 -26.17
N ALA A 99 -10.09 -6.20 -25.30
CA ALA A 99 -11.47 -6.63 -25.14
C ALA A 99 -12.28 -6.37 -26.42
N GLU A 100 -12.09 -5.22 -27.05
CA GLU A 100 -12.75 -4.83 -28.30
C GLU A 100 -12.32 -5.73 -29.47
N ASP A 101 -11.01 -5.92 -29.67
CA ASP A 101 -10.45 -6.73 -30.77
C ASP A 101 -10.94 -8.19 -30.75
N PHE A 102 -11.24 -8.72 -29.56
CA PHE A 102 -11.63 -10.11 -29.35
C PHE A 102 -13.12 -10.27 -28.97
N GLU A 103 -13.92 -9.20 -29.03
CA GLU A 103 -15.34 -9.18 -28.65
C GLU A 103 -15.60 -9.76 -27.24
N LEU A 104 -14.68 -9.50 -26.31
CA LEU A 104 -14.74 -9.99 -24.94
C LEU A 104 -15.37 -8.96 -24.00
N PRO A 105 -16.04 -9.42 -22.92
CA PRO A 105 -16.35 -8.53 -21.80
C PRO A 105 -15.06 -7.93 -21.22
N LEU A 106 -15.07 -6.63 -20.90
CA LEU A 106 -13.91 -5.88 -20.38
C LEU A 106 -13.27 -6.51 -19.11
N ALA A 107 -14.03 -7.30 -18.35
CA ALA A 107 -13.53 -8.01 -17.18
C ALA A 107 -12.64 -9.23 -17.51
N ALA A 108 -12.77 -9.81 -18.71
CA ALA A 108 -12.10 -11.06 -19.08
C ALA A 108 -10.58 -10.94 -19.31
N PRO A 109 -10.05 -9.90 -19.99
CA PRO A 109 -8.60 -9.72 -20.13
C PRO A 109 -7.89 -9.57 -18.78
N ARG A 110 -8.55 -8.89 -17.83
CA ARG A 110 -7.98 -8.58 -16.52
C ARG A 110 -7.86 -9.80 -15.61
N SER A 111 -8.91 -10.62 -15.56
CA SER A 111 -8.87 -11.89 -14.81
C SER A 111 -7.83 -12.86 -15.36
N ARG A 112 -7.67 -12.88 -16.70
CA ARG A 112 -6.66 -13.71 -17.37
C ARG A 112 -5.24 -13.23 -17.10
N LEU A 113 -4.99 -11.92 -17.10
CA LEU A 113 -3.70 -11.34 -16.75
C LEU A 113 -3.31 -11.67 -15.30
N SER A 114 -4.28 -11.62 -14.38
CA SER A 114 -4.06 -12.00 -12.97
C SER A 114 -3.61 -13.46 -12.83
N TYR A 115 -4.26 -14.37 -13.57
CA TYR A 115 -3.90 -15.79 -13.57
C TYR A 115 -2.50 -16.05 -14.12
N LEU A 116 -2.11 -15.37 -15.21
CA LEU A 116 -0.78 -15.53 -15.83
C LEU A 116 0.35 -15.01 -14.93
N ILE A 117 0.15 -13.89 -14.24
CA ILE A 117 1.17 -13.32 -13.33
C ILE A 117 1.33 -14.17 -12.07
N THR A 118 0.25 -14.79 -11.58
CA THR A 118 0.31 -15.63 -10.37
C THR A 118 1.03 -16.97 -10.61
N LEU A 119 1.15 -17.41 -11.87
CA LEU A 119 1.79 -18.68 -12.25
C LEU A 119 3.25 -18.54 -12.72
N ALA A 120 3.75 -17.30 -12.89
CA ALA A 120 5.11 -17.00 -13.33
C ALA A 120 6.03 -16.71 -12.14
#